data_AF-A0A3M1KWM6-F1
#
_entry.id   AF-A0A3M1KWM6-F1
#
_cell.length_a   1.000
_cell.length_b   1.000
_cell.length_c   1.000
_cell.angle_alpha   90.00
_cell.angle_beta   90.00
_cell.angle_gamma   90.00
#
_symmetry.space_group_name_H-M   'P 1'
#
loop_
_entity.id
_entity.type
_entity.pdbx_description
1 polymer ?
#
loop_
_entity_poly.entity_id
_entity_poly.type
_entity_poly.pdbx_seq_one_letter_code
_entity_poly.pdbx_strand_id
1 'polypeptide(L)'
;MVEEGRTSHADSGQSAQEGRPVALDEIRKQSVVLKELLEFLAQNLVTHPDAVEVTENQTEEQSTLHLRVDKEDLGRVIGKQGRTAKSLRTILNAAASRANRKVVLEIVED
;
A
#
# COMPACT_ATOMS: atom_id res chain seq x y z
N MET A 1 -29.05 -47.92 47.11
CA MET A 1 -29.63 -46.75 46.42
C MET A 1 -28.74 -45.56 46.76
N VAL A 2 -28.01 -44.89 45.87
CA VAL A 2 -27.79 -44.98 44.42
C VAL A 2 -26.37 -44.41 44.12
N GLU A 3 -25.86 -44.82 42.97
CA GLU A 3 -24.57 -44.77 42.26
C GLU A 3 -23.61 -43.56 42.27
N GLU A 4 -22.36 -43.92 41.93
CA GLU A 4 -21.31 -43.13 41.28
C GLU A 4 -21.79 -42.44 39.99
N GLY A 5 -21.24 -41.26 39.69
CA GLY A 5 -21.49 -40.56 38.42
C GLY A 5 -20.35 -39.63 38.04
N ARG A 6 -19.66 -40.00 36.96
CA ARG A 6 -18.40 -39.47 36.43
C ARG A 6 -18.66 -38.33 35.42
N THR A 7 -17.65 -37.47 35.20
CA THR A 7 -17.47 -36.53 34.05
C THR A 7 -18.32 -35.24 34.12
N SER A 8 -17.90 -34.05 33.71
CA SER A 8 -17.04 -33.68 32.57
C SER A 8 -16.62 -32.19 32.64
N HIS A 9 -15.50 -31.89 31.98
CA HIS A 9 -15.19 -30.72 31.15
C HIS A 9 -15.72 -29.32 31.52
N ALA A 10 -14.78 -28.39 31.74
CA ALA A 10 -14.44 -27.29 30.82
C ALA A 10 -13.45 -26.37 31.55
N ASP A 11 -12.14 -26.58 31.44
CA ASP A 11 -11.31 -25.80 30.50
C ASP A 11 -12.07 -24.64 29.84
N SER A 12 -12.39 -23.64 30.65
CA SER A 12 -13.04 -22.41 30.19
C SER A 12 -11.93 -21.58 29.58
N GLY A 13 -11.80 -21.79 28.28
CA GLY A 13 -10.84 -21.21 27.36
C GLY A 13 -10.25 -19.90 27.83
N GLN A 14 -8.91 -19.90 27.87
CA GLN A 14 -8.08 -18.77 27.47
C GLN A 14 -8.81 -17.99 26.38
N SER A 15 -9.41 -16.89 26.79
CA SER A 15 -10.27 -16.07 25.97
C SER A 15 -9.39 -15.33 24.97
N ALA A 16 -9.21 -15.98 23.82
CA ALA A 16 -9.13 -15.38 22.49
C ALA A 16 -8.21 -14.15 22.35
N GLN A 17 -6.94 -14.30 22.72
CA GLN A 17 -5.89 -13.34 22.36
C GLN A 17 -4.85 -13.95 21.41
N GLU A 18 -5.23 -14.85 20.52
CA GLU A 18 -4.31 -15.38 19.51
C GLU A 18 -4.99 -15.37 18.15
N GLY A 19 -4.41 -14.62 17.21
CA GLY A 19 -4.76 -14.70 15.80
C GLY A 19 -5.51 -13.51 15.22
N ARG A 20 -5.14 -12.25 15.54
CA ARG A 20 -5.32 -11.21 14.51
C ARG A 20 -4.30 -11.50 13.39
N PRO A 21 -4.71 -11.59 12.11
CA PRO A 21 -3.81 -12.00 11.05
C PRO A 21 -2.77 -10.90 10.82
N VAL A 22 -1.51 -11.22 11.12
CA VAL A 22 -0.32 -10.39 10.88
C VAL A 22 -0.24 -9.90 9.44
N ALA A 23 -0.82 -10.67 8.50
CA ALA A 23 -0.85 -10.37 7.08
C ALA A 23 -1.51 -9.02 6.73
N LEU A 24 -2.59 -8.62 7.42
CA LEU A 24 -3.26 -7.35 7.13
C LEU A 24 -2.39 -6.14 7.53
N ASP A 25 -1.60 -6.28 8.60
CA ASP A 25 -0.72 -5.22 9.08
C ASP A 25 0.50 -5.06 8.18
N GLU A 26 1.07 -6.17 7.68
CA GLU A 26 2.16 -6.15 6.69
C GLU A 26 1.73 -5.56 5.34
N ILE A 27 0.56 -5.96 4.83
CA ILE A 27 0.01 -5.41 3.58
C ILE A 27 -0.21 -3.91 3.74
N ARG A 28 -0.84 -3.49 4.85
CA ARG A 28 -1.08 -2.07 5.14
C ARG A 28 0.22 -1.29 5.29
N LYS A 29 1.24 -1.86 5.94
CA LYS A 29 2.55 -1.22 6.11
C LYS A 29 3.27 -1.04 4.77
N GLN A 30 3.22 -2.03 3.88
CA GLN A 30 3.85 -1.91 2.56
C GLN A 30 3.16 -0.91 1.65
N SER A 31 1.84 -0.83 1.73
CA SER A 31 1.04 0.21 1.07
C SER A 31 1.51 1.61 1.45
N VAL A 32 1.64 1.88 2.75
CA VAL A 32 2.08 3.19 3.27
C VAL A 32 3.45 3.56 2.70
N VAL A 33 4.38 2.59 2.65
CA VAL A 33 5.74 2.83 2.13
C VAL A 33 5.74 3.19 0.63
N LEU A 34 4.94 2.53 -0.20
CA LEU A 34 4.92 2.81 -1.65
C LEU A 34 4.31 4.18 -1.96
N LYS A 35 3.25 4.55 -1.23
CA LYS A 35 2.66 5.89 -1.32
C LYS A 35 3.68 6.96 -0.92
N GLU A 36 4.30 6.83 0.25
CA GLU A 36 5.29 7.79 0.76
C GLU A 36 6.50 7.92 -0.18
N LEU A 37 6.97 6.81 -0.76
CA LEU A 37 8.05 6.84 -1.74
C LEU A 37 7.66 7.64 -2.98
N LEU A 38 6.47 7.41 -3.54
CA LEU A 38 6.01 8.14 -4.71
C LEU A 38 5.84 9.63 -4.41
N GLU A 39 5.22 9.95 -3.27
CA GLU A 39 4.99 11.33 -2.82
C GLU A 39 6.33 12.07 -2.65
N PHE A 40 7.29 11.46 -1.96
CA PHE A 40 8.64 12.01 -1.79
C PHE A 40 9.32 12.27 -3.14
N LEU A 41 9.28 11.30 -4.07
CA LEU A 41 9.90 11.47 -5.38
C LEU A 41 9.21 12.56 -6.19
N ALA A 42 7.88 12.59 -6.21
CA ALA A 42 7.10 13.56 -6.96
C ALA A 42 7.31 14.99 -6.44
N GLN A 43 7.29 15.19 -5.12
CA GLN A 43 7.56 16.49 -4.48
C GLN A 43 8.92 17.08 -4.86
N ASN A 44 9.93 16.24 -5.10
CA ASN A 44 11.26 16.68 -5.53
C ASN A 44 11.39 16.93 -7.05
N LEU A 45 10.39 16.54 -7.84
CA LEU A 45 10.38 16.75 -9.29
C LEU A 45 9.65 18.03 -9.71
N VAL A 46 8.75 18.53 -8.86
CA VAL A 46 7.80 19.59 -9.17
C VAL A 46 8.20 20.95 -8.58
N THR A 47 7.56 22.01 -9.03
CA THR A 47 7.65 23.36 -8.44
C THR A 47 6.64 23.61 -7.34
N HIS A 48 5.50 22.92 -7.34
CA HIS A 48 4.45 23.02 -6.32
C HIS A 48 4.38 21.71 -5.52
N PRO A 49 5.29 21.47 -4.56
CA PRO A 49 5.34 20.22 -3.80
C PRO A 49 4.12 20.01 -2.90
N ASP A 50 3.47 21.10 -2.48
CA ASP A 50 2.24 21.11 -1.70
C ASP A 50 1.00 20.67 -2.50
N ALA A 51 1.05 20.76 -3.83
CA ALA A 51 0.00 20.28 -4.72
C ALA A 51 0.15 18.80 -5.11
N VAL A 52 1.15 18.09 -4.56
CA VAL A 52 1.35 16.66 -4.82
C VAL A 52 0.42 15.86 -3.93
N GLU A 53 -0.51 15.13 -4.55
CA GLU A 53 -1.40 14.21 -3.86
C GLU A 53 -1.22 12.79 -4.40
N VAL A 54 -1.06 11.84 -3.48
CA VAL A 54 -1.02 10.42 -3.82
C VAL A 54 -2.16 9.69 -3.13
N THR A 55 -2.98 9.00 -3.93
CA THR A 55 -3.99 8.07 -3.44
C THR A 55 -3.66 6.65 -3.90
N GLU A 56 -4.11 5.67 -3.14
CA GLU A 56 -3.86 4.27 -3.46
C GLU A 56 -5.18 3.49 -3.41
N ASN A 57 -5.41 2.70 -4.47
CA ASN A 57 -6.45 1.69 -4.52
C ASN A 57 -5.79 0.31 -4.47
N GLN A 58 -6.13 -0.47 -3.44
CA GLN A 58 -5.55 -1.79 -3.22
C GLN A 58 -6.53 -2.91 -3.55
N THR A 59 -6.02 -3.92 -4.23
CA THR A 59 -6.66 -5.23 -4.39
C THR A 59 -5.80 -6.30 -3.72
N GLU A 60 -6.17 -7.58 -3.82
CA GLU A 60 -5.32 -8.66 -3.31
C GLU A 60 -4.01 -8.79 -4.10
N GLU A 61 -4.03 -8.49 -5.40
CA GLU A 61 -2.90 -8.74 -6.31
C GLU A 61 -2.11 -7.48 -6.68
N GLN A 62 -2.72 -6.30 -6.58
CA GLN A 62 -2.18 -5.06 -7.12
C GLN A 62 -2.45 -3.85 -6.21
N SER A 63 -1.50 -2.91 -6.21
CA SER A 63 -1.70 -1.54 -5.75
C SER A 63 -1.71 -0.58 -6.94
N THR A 64 -2.78 0.19 -7.11
CA THR A 64 -2.84 1.29 -8.08
C THR A 64 -2.62 2.60 -7.35
N LEU A 65 -1.53 3.28 -7.66
CA LEU A 65 -1.20 4.61 -7.14
C LEU A 65 -1.65 5.66 -8.15
N HIS A 66 -2.48 6.59 -7.70
CA HIS A 66 -2.87 7.76 -8.48
C HIS A 66 -2.09 8.97 -7.97
N LEU A 67 -1.28 9.55 -8.84
CA LEU A 67 -0.53 10.77 -8.60
C LEU A 67 -1.27 11.95 -9.26
N ARG A 68 -1.72 12.89 -8.44
CA ARG A 68 -2.17 14.21 -8.89
C ARG A 68 -1.09 15.24 -8.55
N VAL A 69 -0.88 16.17 -9.46
CA VAL A 69 0.05 17.29 -9.30
C VAL A 69 -0.57 18.55 -9.90
N ASP A 70 0.02 19.71 -9.62
CA ASP A 70 -0.34 20.94 -10.30
C ASP A 70 -0.18 20.81 -11.83
N LYS A 71 -1.06 21.49 -12.57
CA LYS A 71 -1.10 21.44 -14.03
C LYS A 71 0.22 21.88 -14.68
N GLU A 72 0.91 22.86 -14.09
CA GLU A 72 2.19 23.35 -14.59
C GLU A 72 3.31 22.31 -14.42
N ASP A 73 3.14 21.38 -13.48
CA ASP A 73 4.12 20.35 -13.12
C ASP A 73 3.92 19.03 -13.85
N LEU A 74 2.75 18.82 -14.48
CA LEU A 74 2.42 17.60 -15.24
C LEU A 74 3.49 17.26 -16.28
N GLY A 75 3.94 18.25 -17.05
CA GLY A 75 4.97 18.05 -18.08
C GLY A 75 6.31 17.56 -17.51
N ARG A 76 6.62 17.93 -16.27
CA ARG A 76 7.86 17.58 -15.55
C ARG A 76 7.80 16.15 -15.03
N VAL A 77 6.66 15.77 -14.44
CA VAL A 77 6.39 14.42 -13.92
C VAL A 77 6.29 13.38 -15.03
N ILE A 78 5.61 13.71 -16.13
CA ILE A 78 5.57 12.84 -17.32
C ILE A 78 6.98 12.79 -17.94
N GLY A 79 7.60 13.95 -18.10
CA GLY A 79 8.89 14.11 -18.75
C GLY A 79 8.84 13.90 -20.26
N LYS A 80 9.90 14.32 -20.96
CA LYS A 80 9.99 14.18 -22.41
C LYS A 80 9.87 12.71 -22.82
N GLN A 81 8.88 12.39 -23.67
CA GLN A 81 8.54 11.04 -24.11
C GLN A 81 8.16 10.08 -22.97
N GLY A 82 7.64 10.61 -21.85
CA GLY A 82 7.24 9.80 -20.70
C GLY A 82 8.40 9.21 -19.91
N ARG A 83 9.65 9.67 -20.13
CA ARG A 83 10.84 9.07 -19.50
C ARG A 83 10.84 9.20 -17.99
N THR A 84 10.40 10.33 -17.44
CA THR A 84 10.33 10.51 -15.98
C THR A 84 9.30 9.57 -15.37
N ALA A 85 8.07 9.55 -15.91
CA ALA A 85 7.03 8.64 -15.46
C ALA A 85 7.44 7.16 -15.59
N LYS A 86 8.19 6.80 -16.64
CA LYS A 86 8.74 5.45 -16.80
C LYS A 86 9.76 5.12 -15.70
N SER A 87 10.66 6.03 -15.38
CA SER A 87 11.63 5.84 -14.28
C SER A 87 10.94 5.69 -12.92
N LEU A 88 9.93 6.52 -12.64
CA LEU A 88 9.11 6.39 -11.42
C LEU A 88 8.48 5.00 -11.33
N ARG A 89 7.87 4.52 -12.42
CA ARG A 89 7.31 3.15 -12.48
C ARG A 89 8.37 2.08 -12.22
N THR A 90 9.57 2.22 -12.78
CA THR A 90 10.66 1.27 -12.53
C THR A 90 11.06 1.23 -11.06
N ILE A 91 11.20 2.39 -10.40
CA ILE A 91 11.53 2.47 -8.98
C ILE A 91 10.42 1.84 -8.13
N LEU A 92 9.16 2.18 -8.39
CA LEU A 92 8.01 1.62 -7.68
C LEU A 92 7.94 0.10 -7.84
N ASN A 93 8.10 -0.42 -9.05
CA ASN A 93 8.11 -1.86 -9.31
C ASN A 93 9.25 -2.57 -8.58
N ALA A 94 10.45 -1.96 -8.54
CA ALA A 94 11.58 -2.51 -7.80
C ALA A 94 11.31 -2.53 -6.29
N ALA A 95 10.68 -1.48 -5.74
CA ALA A 95 10.27 -1.44 -4.34
C ALA A 95 9.20 -2.49 -4.02
N ALA A 96 8.17 -2.60 -4.85
CA ALA A 96 7.05 -3.53 -4.69
C ALA A 96 7.44 -5.00 -4.93
N SER A 97 8.52 -5.28 -5.67
CA SER A 97 8.98 -6.66 -5.89
C SER A 97 9.31 -7.41 -4.60
N ARG A 98 9.76 -6.70 -3.55
CA ARG A 98 10.00 -7.27 -2.22
C ARG A 98 8.72 -7.74 -1.51
N ALA A 99 7.58 -7.22 -1.94
CA ALA A 99 6.25 -7.56 -1.45
C ALA A 99 5.56 -8.65 -2.28
N ASN A 100 6.19 -9.13 -3.35
CA ASN A 100 5.57 -9.98 -4.36
C ASN A 100 4.23 -9.42 -4.88
N ARG A 101 4.12 -8.09 -4.96
CA ARG A 101 2.90 -7.36 -5.28
C ARG A 101 3.11 -6.51 -6.53
N LYS A 102 2.11 -6.43 -7.40
CA LYS A 102 2.16 -5.55 -8.58
C LYS A 102 1.82 -4.12 -8.16
N VAL A 103 2.49 -3.15 -8.77
CA VAL A 103 2.15 -1.73 -8.60
C VAL A 103 1.94 -1.08 -9.96
N VAL A 104 0.91 -0.25 -10.05
CA VAL A 104 0.59 0.54 -11.23
C VAL A 104 0.59 2.01 -10.83
N LEU A 105 1.26 2.85 -11.62
CA LEU A 105 1.24 4.30 -11.46
C LEU A 105 0.39 4.92 -12.55
N GLU A 106 -0.68 5.58 -12.12
CA GLU A 106 -1.53 6.44 -12.93
C GLU A 106 -1.27 7.90 -12.54
N ILE A 107 -1.06 8.75 -13.55
CA ILE A 107 -0.91 10.19 -13.36
C ILE A 107 -2.22 10.79 -13.86
N VAL A 108 -2.96 11.43 -12.96
CA VAL A 108 -4.32 11.92 -13.22
C VAL A 108 -4.29 13.44 -13.46
N GLU A 109 -5.17 13.90 -14.34
CA GLU A 109 -5.45 15.32 -14.63
C GLU A 109 -6.95 15.53 -14.36
N ASP A 110 -7.31 16.68 -13.78
CA ASP A 110 -8.71 17.11 -13.64
C ASP A 110 -9.18 17.97 -14.82
#